data_AF-A0A7G9ZBW1-F1
#
_entry.id   AF-A0A7G9ZBW1-F1
#
_cell.length_a   1.000
_cell.length_b   1.000
_cell.length_c   1.000
_cell.angle_alpha   90.00
_cell.angle_beta   90.00
_cell.angle_gamma   90.00
#
_symmetry.space_group_name_H-M   'P 1'
#
loop_
_entity.id
_entity.type
_entity.pdbx_description
1 polymer ?
#
loop_
_entity_poly.entity_id
_entity_poly.type
_entity_poly.pdbx_seq_one_letter_code
_entity_poly.pdbx_strand_id
1 'polypeptide(L)'
;MDGYIPDSKQAQEMNGKVKDGPYSKDKFVYDEENDQFICPNGEILTRKGEYEYKGKPQYSYYGANCGECPFREDWAGKSTKKITSDDYEAERRRMAGKMCSEEGKEKYKKRKETVEWPFGNIKQNMEFRKFYTRGIENVRIEHNLVCTAHNLRVMWGKLGGSVAALCNIEGLVANVASKVTIL
;
A
#
# COMPACT_ATOMS: atom_id res chain seq x y z
N MET A 1 14.09 0.33 1.86
CA MET A 1 12.90 -0.54 2.01
C MET A 1 12.08 -0.37 0.76
N ASP A 2 11.90 -1.44 -0.01
CA ASP A 2 11.25 -1.35 -1.31
C ASP A 2 9.72 -1.26 -1.13
N GLY A 3 9.10 -0.27 -1.76
CA GLY A 3 7.67 0.01 -1.59
C GLY A 3 6.80 -0.88 -2.49
N TYR A 4 5.67 -1.34 -1.96
CA TYR A 4 4.61 -2.01 -2.73
C TYR A 4 3.31 -1.23 -2.52
N ILE A 5 2.96 -0.39 -3.49
CA ILE A 5 1.84 0.56 -3.38
C ILE A 5 0.93 0.33 -4.59
N PRO A 6 -0.30 -0.19 -4.40
CA PRO A 6 -1.26 -0.32 -5.49
C PRO A 6 -1.70 1.06 -5.96
N ASP A 7 -2.00 1.18 -7.25
CA ASP A 7 -2.71 2.35 -7.75
C ASP A 7 -4.18 2.35 -7.30
N SER A 8 -4.88 3.46 -7.56
CA SER A 8 -6.29 3.62 -7.18
C SER A 8 -7.23 2.58 -7.80
N LYS A 9 -6.93 2.09 -9.01
CA LYS A 9 -7.76 1.10 -9.71
C LYS A 9 -7.51 -0.30 -9.14
N GLN A 10 -6.25 -0.70 -8.96
CA GLN A 10 -5.86 -1.93 -8.29
C GLN A 10 -6.47 -2.01 -6.89
N ALA A 11 -6.45 -0.92 -6.13
CA ALA A 11 -7.12 -0.85 -4.84
C ALA A 11 -8.65 -1.01 -4.94
N GLN A 12 -9.29 -0.47 -5.98
CA GLN A 12 -10.73 -0.64 -6.22
C GLN A 12 -11.10 -2.08 -6.61
N GLU A 13 -10.30 -2.72 -7.45
CA GLU A 13 -10.42 -4.13 -7.84
C GLU A 13 -10.35 -5.04 -6.60
N MET A 14 -9.35 -4.82 -5.75
CA MET A 14 -9.21 -5.55 -4.48
C MET A 14 -10.40 -5.36 -3.53
N ASN A 15 -11.11 -4.23 -3.62
CA ASN A 15 -12.29 -3.92 -2.83
C ASN A 15 -13.63 -4.33 -3.50
N GLY A 16 -13.58 -4.96 -4.67
CA GLY A 16 -14.77 -5.40 -5.41
C GLY A 16 -15.62 -4.27 -6.01
N LYS A 17 -15.08 -3.06 -6.14
CA LYS A 17 -15.80 -1.88 -6.65
C LYS A 17 -15.21 -1.42 -7.99
N VAL A 18 -15.42 -2.18 -9.06
CA VAL A 18 -14.85 -1.85 -10.38
C VAL A 18 -15.92 -1.26 -11.28
N LYS A 19 -15.71 -0.01 -11.71
CA LYS A 19 -16.31 0.51 -12.94
C LYS A 19 -15.31 0.25 -14.05
N ASP A 20 -15.38 -0.94 -14.67
CA ASP A 20 -14.51 -1.24 -15.80
C ASP A 20 -15.15 -0.69 -17.06
N GLY A 21 -14.37 0.10 -17.78
CA GLY A 21 -14.80 0.75 -19.01
C GLY A 21 -13.66 0.65 -20.02
N PRO A 22 -13.98 0.47 -21.31
CA PRO A 22 -12.98 0.25 -22.36
C PRO A 22 -11.98 1.41 -22.52
N TYR A 23 -12.34 2.61 -22.04
CA TYR A 23 -11.54 3.83 -22.14
C TYR A 23 -11.02 4.37 -20.79
N SER A 24 -10.85 3.51 -19.79
CA SER A 24 -10.19 3.91 -18.55
C SER A 24 -8.69 4.18 -18.76
N LYS A 25 -8.07 5.04 -17.94
CA LYS A 25 -6.66 5.49 -18.13
C LYS A 25 -5.67 4.32 -18.18
N ASP A 26 -5.96 3.22 -17.49
CA ASP A 26 -5.16 1.99 -17.46
C ASP A 26 -5.11 1.24 -18.79
N LYS A 27 -6.10 1.43 -19.67
CA LYS A 27 -6.14 0.81 -21.00
C LYS A 27 -5.27 1.55 -22.01
N PHE A 28 -4.77 2.74 -21.66
CA PHE A 28 -3.85 3.49 -22.51
C PHE A 28 -2.42 3.04 -22.19
N VAL A 29 -1.62 2.76 -23.22
CA VAL A 29 -0.18 2.51 -23.07
C VAL A 29 0.53 3.86 -22.98
N TYR A 30 1.56 3.98 -22.14
CA TYR A 30 2.36 5.18 -21.99
C TYR A 30 3.74 4.87 -22.52
N ASP A 31 4.17 5.67 -23.48
CA ASP A 31 5.49 5.64 -24.07
C ASP A 31 6.35 6.71 -23.36
N GLU A 32 7.31 6.25 -22.57
CA GLU A 32 8.22 7.09 -21.78
C GLU A 32 9.24 7.81 -22.66
N GLU A 33 9.64 7.22 -23.80
CA GLU A 33 10.65 7.81 -24.69
C GLU A 33 10.10 9.04 -25.41
N ASN A 34 8.84 8.95 -25.83
CA ASN A 34 8.19 10.00 -26.61
C ASN A 34 7.26 10.91 -25.78
N ASP A 35 7.11 10.65 -24.47
CA ASP A 35 6.14 11.28 -23.56
C ASP A 35 4.72 11.33 -24.17
N GLN A 36 4.19 10.15 -24.50
CA GLN A 36 2.93 9.99 -25.24
C GLN A 36 2.05 8.88 -24.67
N PHE A 37 0.74 9.02 -24.83
CA PHE A 37 -0.21 7.93 -24.54
C PHE A 37 -0.77 7.35 -25.84
N ILE A 38 -0.81 6.03 -25.93
CA ILE A 38 -1.41 5.29 -27.04
C ILE A 38 -2.73 4.73 -26.54
N CYS A 39 -3.83 5.04 -27.24
CA CYS A 39 -5.14 4.53 -26.88
C CYS A 39 -5.36 3.08 -27.40
N PRO A 40 -6.39 2.37 -26.92
CA PRO A 40 -6.73 1.03 -27.43
C PRO A 40 -7.01 0.98 -28.94
N ASN A 41 -7.36 2.10 -29.56
CA ASN A 41 -7.56 2.24 -31.01
C ASN A 41 -6.26 2.54 -31.78
N GLY A 42 -5.10 2.53 -31.13
CA GLY A 42 -3.79 2.81 -31.75
C GLY A 42 -3.48 4.30 -31.96
N GLU A 43 -4.42 5.21 -31.69
CA GLU A 43 -4.20 6.66 -31.81
C GLU A 43 -3.31 7.19 -30.68
N ILE A 44 -2.48 8.18 -31.03
CA ILE A 44 -1.50 8.82 -30.13
C ILE A 44 -2.07 10.10 -29.50
N LEU A 45 -1.87 10.27 -28.20
CA LEU A 45 -2.17 11.46 -27.44
C LEU A 45 -0.84 12.09 -26.99
N THR A 46 -0.52 13.25 -27.56
CA THR A 46 0.67 14.03 -27.21
C THR A 46 0.38 15.03 -26.09
N ARG A 47 1.43 15.44 -25.37
CA ARG A 47 1.34 16.51 -24.38
C ARG A 47 1.02 17.83 -25.05
N LYS A 48 -0.11 18.46 -24.69
CA LYS A 48 -0.58 19.70 -25.32
C LYS A 48 -0.89 20.83 -24.35
N GLY A 49 -0.98 20.55 -23.06
CA GLY A 49 -1.21 21.59 -22.07
C GLY A 49 -0.60 21.23 -20.73
N GLU A 50 -0.16 22.25 -20.01
CA GLU A 50 0.38 22.18 -18.67
C GLU A 50 -0.40 23.15 -17.79
N TYR A 51 -0.72 22.73 -16.58
CA TYR A 51 -1.39 23.56 -15.60
C TYR A 51 -0.98 23.15 -14.19
N GLU A 52 -1.09 24.09 -13.25
CA GLU A 52 -0.82 23.81 -11.86
C GLU A 52 -2.08 23.31 -11.16
N TYR A 53 -1.97 22.20 -10.43
CA TYR A 53 -3.02 21.68 -9.59
C TYR A 53 -2.50 21.45 -8.17
N LYS A 54 -3.02 22.24 -7.22
CA LYS A 54 -2.64 22.17 -5.80
C LYS A 54 -1.12 22.32 -5.58
N GLY A 55 -0.48 23.28 -6.26
CA GLY A 55 0.96 23.53 -6.13
C GLY A 55 1.85 22.51 -6.83
N LYS A 56 1.30 21.70 -7.74
CA LYS A 56 2.04 20.66 -8.48
C LYS A 56 1.79 20.80 -9.98
N PRO A 57 2.82 20.59 -10.82
CA PRO A 57 2.65 20.60 -12.27
C PRO A 57 1.79 19.41 -12.69
N GLN A 58 0.92 19.66 -13.65
CA GLN A 58 0.04 18.65 -14.22
C GLN A 58 -0.07 18.83 -15.73
N TYR A 59 0.13 17.72 -16.44
CA TYR A 59 0.18 17.67 -17.88
C TYR A 59 -1.10 17.07 -18.45
N SER A 60 -1.52 17.60 -19.59
CA SER A 60 -2.68 17.13 -20.32
C SER A 60 -2.32 16.64 -21.71
N TYR A 61 -2.83 15.44 -22.00
CA TYR A 61 -2.58 14.69 -23.21
C TYR A 61 -3.90 14.52 -23.95
N TYR A 62 -3.94 14.98 -25.19
CA TYR A 62 -5.09 14.90 -26.08
C TYR A 62 -4.64 15.11 -27.53
N GLY A 63 -5.48 14.73 -28.48
CA GLY A 63 -5.15 14.87 -29.91
C GLY A 63 -5.35 13.61 -30.74
N ALA A 64 -5.79 12.50 -30.13
CA ALA A 64 -6.28 11.35 -30.86
C ALA A 64 -7.42 11.76 -31.80
N ASN A 65 -7.48 11.14 -32.99
CA ASN A 65 -8.58 11.37 -33.93
C ASN A 65 -9.85 10.64 -33.47
N CYS A 66 -10.45 11.14 -32.39
CA CYS A 66 -11.65 10.57 -31.78
C CYS A 66 -12.93 10.79 -32.62
N GLY A 67 -12.89 11.63 -33.66
CA GLY A 67 -14.04 11.96 -34.50
C GLY A 67 -14.57 10.77 -35.30
N GLU A 68 -13.66 9.92 -35.78
CA GLU A 68 -13.93 8.73 -36.61
C GLU A 68 -13.74 7.41 -35.83
N CYS A 69 -13.66 7.47 -34.50
CA CYS A 69 -13.39 6.29 -33.69
C CYS A 69 -14.61 5.32 -33.70
N PRO A 70 -14.44 4.04 -34.05
CA PRO A 70 -15.53 3.05 -34.09
C PRO A 70 -16.25 2.86 -32.75
N PHE A 71 -15.56 3.16 -31.66
CA PHE A 71 -16.03 2.96 -30.29
C PHE A 71 -16.57 4.24 -29.65
N ARG A 72 -16.93 5.25 -30.46
CA ARG A 72 -17.44 6.53 -29.97
C ARG A 72 -18.61 6.40 -29.01
N GLU A 73 -19.45 5.39 -29.20
CA GLU A 73 -20.61 5.09 -28.35
C GLU A 73 -20.21 4.60 -26.95
N ASP A 74 -19.15 3.80 -26.84
CA ASP A 74 -18.71 3.20 -25.56
C ASP A 74 -18.08 4.21 -24.58
N TRP A 75 -17.69 5.39 -25.06
CA TRP A 75 -17.21 6.50 -24.22
C TRP A 75 -18.01 7.80 -24.44
N ALA A 76 -19.15 7.72 -25.13
CA ALA A 76 -19.95 8.85 -25.61
C ALA A 76 -20.35 9.80 -24.46
N GLY A 77 -19.70 10.96 -24.48
CA GLY A 77 -19.98 12.08 -23.58
C GLY A 77 -18.98 13.21 -23.68
N LYS A 78 -17.78 12.98 -24.25
CA LYS A 78 -16.79 14.03 -24.52
C LYS A 78 -16.44 14.04 -26.00
N SER A 79 -16.16 15.21 -26.57
CA SER A 79 -15.72 15.37 -27.96
C SER A 79 -14.29 14.83 -28.19
N THR A 80 -13.49 14.74 -27.13
CA THR A 80 -12.12 14.19 -27.16
C THR A 80 -11.73 13.65 -25.79
N LYS A 81 -11.06 12.49 -25.75
CA LYS A 81 -10.49 11.97 -24.51
C LYS A 81 -9.29 12.83 -24.11
N LYS A 82 -9.35 13.41 -22.91
CA LYS A 82 -8.24 14.11 -22.27
C LYS A 82 -7.70 13.23 -21.14
N ILE A 83 -6.41 12.91 -21.18
CA ILE A 83 -5.70 12.24 -20.09
C ILE A 83 -4.90 13.29 -19.33
N THR A 84 -4.93 13.17 -18.02
CA THR A 84 -4.16 14.00 -17.13
C THR A 84 -3.08 13.16 -16.46
N SER A 85 -1.86 13.68 -16.45
CA SER A 85 -0.69 13.04 -15.84
C SER A 85 0.19 14.05 -15.12
N ASP A 86 1.15 13.57 -14.35
CA ASP A 86 2.22 14.36 -13.73
C ASP A 86 3.57 13.72 -14.10
N ASP A 87 4.67 14.26 -13.56
CA ASP A 87 6.04 13.79 -13.82
C ASP A 87 6.28 12.31 -13.46
N TYR A 88 5.42 11.70 -12.62
CA TYR A 88 5.67 10.39 -12.03
C TYR A 88 4.84 9.26 -12.69
N GLU A 89 4.38 9.46 -13.94
CA GLU A 89 3.55 8.47 -14.62
C GLU A 89 4.30 7.16 -14.90
N ALA A 90 5.56 7.25 -15.33
CA ALA A 90 6.41 6.10 -15.61
C ALA A 90 6.60 5.25 -14.34
N GLU A 91 6.95 5.87 -13.22
CA GLU A 91 7.14 5.22 -11.93
C GLU A 91 5.85 4.58 -11.43
N ARG A 92 4.70 5.26 -11.58
CA ARG A 92 3.40 4.69 -11.23
C ARG A 92 3.09 3.44 -12.04
N ARG A 93 3.38 3.43 -13.34
CA ARG A 93 3.15 2.26 -14.21
C ARG A 93 4.10 1.13 -13.91
N ARG A 94 5.38 1.41 -13.62
CA ARG A 94 6.34 0.41 -13.13
C ARG A 94 5.88 -0.20 -11.82
N MET A 95 5.38 0.60 -10.87
CA MET A 95 4.82 0.11 -9.61
C MET A 95 3.55 -0.72 -9.83
N ALA A 96 2.64 -0.27 -10.70
CA ALA A 96 1.43 -1.02 -11.05
C ALA A 96 1.79 -2.39 -11.64
N GLY A 97 2.76 -2.45 -12.55
CA GLY A 97 3.29 -3.70 -13.10
C GLY A 97 3.91 -4.61 -12.03
N LYS A 98 4.70 -4.04 -11.12
CA LYS A 98 5.25 -4.75 -9.95
C LYS A 98 4.15 -5.33 -9.05
N MET A 99 3.06 -4.59 -8.84
CA MET A 99 1.91 -5.04 -8.06
C MET A 99 1.08 -6.14 -8.75
N CYS A 100 1.13 -6.24 -10.08
CA CYS A 100 0.50 -7.33 -10.83
C CYS A 100 1.25 -8.66 -10.72
N SER A 101 2.54 -8.65 -10.39
CA SER A 101 3.33 -9.86 -10.17
C SER A 101 2.84 -10.63 -8.94
N GLU A 102 2.95 -11.96 -8.97
CA GLU A 102 2.57 -12.81 -7.82
C GLU A 102 3.40 -12.49 -6.57
N GLU A 103 4.70 -12.23 -6.73
CA GLU A 103 5.58 -11.81 -5.64
C GLU A 103 5.10 -10.48 -5.02
N GLY A 104 4.68 -9.53 -5.85
CA GLY A 104 4.16 -8.24 -5.40
C GLY A 104 2.86 -8.37 -4.62
N LYS A 105 1.94 -9.21 -5.09
CA LYS A 105 0.69 -9.52 -4.37
C LYS A 105 0.96 -10.19 -3.04
N GLU A 106 1.89 -11.15 -2.99
CA GLU A 106 2.22 -11.87 -1.76
C GLU A 106 2.86 -10.94 -0.72
N LYS A 107 3.84 -10.12 -1.13
CA LYS A 107 4.47 -9.13 -0.25
C LYS A 107 3.48 -8.09 0.25
N TYR A 108 2.56 -7.63 -0.61
CA TYR A 108 1.52 -6.69 -0.20
C TYR A 108 0.54 -7.32 0.81
N LYS A 109 0.16 -8.60 0.62
CA LYS A 109 -0.70 -9.33 1.56
C LYS A 109 -0.12 -9.37 2.98
N LYS A 110 1.20 -9.60 3.11
CA LYS A 110 1.91 -9.61 4.41
C LYS A 110 1.84 -8.25 5.14
N ARG A 111 1.75 -7.12 4.40
CA ARG A 111 1.60 -5.78 5.03
C ARG A 111 0.28 -5.65 5.77
N LYS A 112 -0.80 -6.25 5.26
CA LYS A 112 -2.11 -6.22 5.89
C LYS A 112 -2.03 -6.79 7.31
N GLU A 113 -1.46 -7.99 7.44
CA GLU A 113 -1.31 -8.69 8.71
C GLU A 113 -0.41 -7.94 9.69
N THR A 114 0.69 -7.36 9.19
CA THR A 114 1.70 -6.72 10.04
C THR A 114 1.25 -5.38 10.61
N VAL A 115 0.51 -4.59 9.83
CA VAL A 115 0.14 -3.21 10.19
C VAL A 115 -1.24 -3.13 10.82
N GLU A 116 -2.23 -3.92 10.36
CA GLU A 116 -3.58 -3.85 10.92
C GLU A 116 -3.64 -4.38 12.36
N TRP A 117 -2.88 -5.44 12.65
CA TRP A 117 -2.84 -6.06 13.97
C TRP A 117 -2.44 -5.11 15.11
N PRO A 118 -1.32 -4.35 15.03
CA PRO A 118 -0.93 -3.42 16.09
C PRO A 118 -1.95 -2.29 16.27
N PHE A 119 -2.48 -1.72 15.19
CA PHE A 119 -3.53 -0.71 15.28
C PHE A 119 -4.82 -1.25 15.90
N GLY A 120 -5.23 -2.45 15.52
CA GLY A 120 -6.37 -3.15 16.11
C GLY A 120 -6.16 -3.39 17.61
N ASN A 121 -5.00 -3.90 18.01
CA ASN A 121 -4.67 -4.17 19.40
C ASN A 121 -4.65 -2.89 20.25
N ILE A 122 -3.97 -1.85 19.78
CA ILE A 122 -3.89 -0.55 20.48
C ILE A 122 -5.29 0.06 20.67
N LYS A 123 -6.11 0.02 19.62
CA LYS A 123 -7.43 0.63 19.66
C LYS A 123 -8.42 -0.22 20.47
N GLN A 124 -8.53 -1.52 20.18
CA GLN A 124 -9.57 -2.40 20.72
C GLN A 124 -9.19 -2.98 22.09
N ASN A 125 -7.98 -3.51 22.24
CA ASN A 125 -7.59 -4.23 23.45
C ASN A 125 -6.87 -3.34 24.48
N MET A 126 -6.20 -2.27 24.05
CA MET A 126 -5.63 -1.26 24.95
C MET A 126 -6.54 -0.04 25.11
N GLU A 127 -7.70 -0.03 24.43
CA GLU A 127 -8.73 1.01 24.49
C GLU A 127 -8.23 2.45 24.16
N PHE A 128 -7.08 2.57 23.51
CA PHE A 128 -6.48 3.85 23.17
C PHE A 128 -7.15 4.46 21.93
N ARG A 129 -8.22 5.24 22.15
CA ARG A 129 -9.03 5.88 21.08
C ARG A 129 -8.79 7.37 20.91
N LYS A 130 -8.28 8.04 21.93
CA LYS A 130 -8.09 9.48 21.98
C LYS A 130 -6.78 9.80 22.67
N PHE A 131 -6.16 10.89 22.23
CA PHE A 131 -5.03 11.48 22.93
C PHE A 131 -5.54 12.31 24.10
N TYR A 132 -4.87 12.22 25.23
CA TYR A 132 -5.15 13.01 26.43
C TYR A 132 -4.42 14.36 26.39
N THR A 133 -3.33 14.46 25.62
CA THR A 133 -2.53 15.67 25.50
C THR A 133 -2.91 16.53 24.30
N ARG A 134 -2.51 17.81 24.32
CA ARG A 134 -2.66 18.75 23.19
C ARG A 134 -1.29 19.19 22.68
N GLY A 135 -1.21 19.47 21.38
CA GLY A 135 0.02 19.84 20.69
C GLY A 135 0.75 18.64 20.08
N ILE A 136 1.34 18.82 18.90
CA ILE A 136 1.97 17.74 18.11
C ILE A 136 3.08 17.04 18.90
N GLU A 137 3.87 17.79 19.68
CA GLU A 137 4.97 17.25 20.47
C GLU A 137 4.48 16.29 21.56
N ASN A 138 3.52 16.73 22.38
CA ASN A 138 2.97 15.89 23.46
C ASN A 138 2.24 14.66 22.91
N VAL A 139 1.48 14.83 21.82
CA VAL A 139 0.80 13.72 21.14
C VAL A 139 1.79 12.67 20.62
N ARG A 140 2.97 13.10 20.14
CA ARG A 140 4.04 12.16 19.73
C ARG A 140 4.58 11.37 20.92
N ILE A 141 4.81 12.01 22.07
CA ILE A 141 5.27 11.33 23.29
C ILE A 141 4.25 10.27 23.72
N GLU A 142 2.98 10.66 23.79
CA GLU A 142 1.89 9.77 24.16
C GLU A 142 1.77 8.58 23.19
N HIS A 143 1.83 8.84 21.89
CA HIS A 143 1.84 7.78 20.87
C HIS A 143 3.04 6.83 21.03
N ASN A 144 4.24 7.37 21.26
CA ASN A 144 5.45 6.56 21.46
C ASN A 144 5.34 5.68 22.71
N LEU A 145 4.74 6.20 23.79
CA LEU A 145 4.52 5.42 25.00
C LEU A 145 3.58 4.23 24.74
N VAL A 146 2.46 4.48 24.03
CA VAL A 146 1.51 3.43 23.65
C VAL A 146 2.15 2.38 22.74
N CYS A 147 2.92 2.79 21.75
CA CYS A 147 3.68 1.87 20.89
C CYS A 147 4.70 1.06 21.68
N THR A 148 5.38 1.67 22.65
CA THR A 148 6.33 0.98 23.52
C THR A 148 5.64 -0.07 24.38
N ALA A 149 4.53 0.29 25.03
CA ALA A 149 3.72 -0.65 25.81
C ALA A 149 3.21 -1.83 24.96
N HIS A 150 2.74 -1.55 23.74
CA HIS A 150 2.34 -2.58 22.78
C HIS A 150 3.50 -3.55 22.45
N ASN A 151 4.68 -3.00 22.10
CA ASN A 151 5.86 -3.79 21.78
C ASN A 151 6.32 -4.65 22.96
N LEU A 152 6.32 -4.09 24.18
CA LEU A 152 6.64 -4.82 25.41
C LEU A 152 5.68 -6.01 25.61
N ARG A 153 4.38 -5.80 25.42
CA ARG A 153 3.37 -6.88 25.53
C ARG A 153 3.57 -7.98 24.49
N VAL A 154 3.93 -7.62 23.25
CA VAL A 154 4.26 -8.58 22.18
C VAL A 154 5.50 -9.40 22.56
N MET A 155 6.57 -8.73 22.98
CA MET A 155 7.81 -9.39 23.38
C MET A 155 7.57 -10.33 24.56
N TRP A 156 6.82 -9.89 25.57
CA TRP A 156 6.43 -10.72 26.70
C TRP A 156 5.66 -11.97 26.26
N GLY A 157 4.66 -11.85 25.37
CA GLY A 157 3.93 -13.00 24.86
C GLY A 157 4.81 -14.00 24.10
N LYS A 158 5.78 -13.51 23.33
CA LYS A 158 6.76 -14.36 22.63
C LYS A 158 7.75 -15.04 23.58
N LEU A 159 8.18 -14.33 24.62
CA LEU A 159 9.09 -14.86 25.64
C LEU A 159 8.38 -15.85 26.58
N GLY A 160 7.12 -15.62 26.93
CA GLY A 160 6.33 -16.51 27.79
C GLY A 160 6.15 -17.93 27.23
N GLY A 161 6.14 -18.09 25.90
CA GLY A 161 6.20 -19.41 25.25
C GLY A 161 7.56 -20.11 25.45
N SER A 162 8.63 -19.35 25.63
CA SER A 162 9.98 -19.86 25.94
C SER A 162 10.21 -20.05 27.44
N VAL A 163 9.43 -19.42 28.34
CA VAL A 163 9.54 -19.62 29.79
C VAL A 163 9.18 -21.05 30.18
N ALA A 164 8.19 -21.67 29.52
CA ALA A 164 7.90 -23.09 29.72
C ALA A 164 9.09 -23.99 29.34
N ALA A 165 9.85 -23.63 28.30
CA ALA A 165 11.09 -24.32 27.93
C ALA A 165 12.25 -24.04 28.90
N LEU A 166 12.32 -22.84 29.49
CA LEU A 166 13.31 -22.48 30.52
C LEU A 166 13.03 -23.15 31.87
N CYS A 167 11.76 -23.28 32.28
CA CYS A 167 11.38 -24.05 33.48
C CYS A 167 11.73 -25.54 33.35
N ASN A 168 11.71 -26.10 32.14
CA ASN A 168 12.16 -27.48 31.91
C ASN A 168 13.67 -27.65 32.12
N ILE A 169 14.47 -26.60 31.92
CA ILE A 169 15.92 -26.62 32.18
C ILE A 169 16.19 -26.56 33.69
N GLU A 170 15.46 -25.72 34.44
CA GLU A 170 15.56 -25.69 35.91
C GLU A 170 15.19 -27.04 36.55
N GLY A 171 14.14 -27.69 36.06
CA GLY A 171 13.75 -29.03 36.50
C GLY A 171 14.80 -30.11 36.19
N LEU A 172 15.52 -29.99 35.08
CA LEU A 172 16.61 -30.92 34.71
C LEU A 172 17.85 -30.72 35.58
N VAL A 173 18.22 -29.46 35.86
CA VAL A 173 19.36 -29.11 36.71
C VAL A 173 19.10 -29.51 38.18
N ALA A 174 17.87 -29.33 38.68
CA ALA A 174 17.48 -29.79 40.00
C ALA A 174 17.54 -31.33 40.14
N ASN A 175 17.14 -32.07 39.11
CA ASN A 175 17.20 -33.54 39.10
C ASN A 175 18.63 -34.08 39.03
N VAL A 176 19.52 -33.42 38.25
CA VAL A 176 20.95 -33.78 38.20
C VAL A 176 21.62 -33.46 39.53
N ALA A 177 21.34 -32.30 40.14
CA ALA A 177 21.86 -31.94 41.46
C ALA A 177 21.42 -32.93 42.55
N SER A 178 20.17 -33.41 42.52
CA SER A 178 19.69 -34.41 43.48
C SER A 178 20.32 -35.80 43.31
N LYS A 179 20.77 -36.16 42.10
CA LYS A 179 21.44 -37.46 41.84
C LYS A 179 22.91 -37.46 42.22
N VAL A 180 23.56 -36.30 42.22
CA VAL A 180 24.99 -36.17 42.58
C VAL A 180 25.20 -36.16 44.10
N THR A 181 24.20 -35.75 44.88
CA THR A 181 24.29 -35.70 46.35
C THR A 181 24.05 -37.06 47.05
N ILE A 182 23.75 -38.14 46.31
CA ILE A 182 23.44 -39.48 46.86
C ILE A 182 24.58 -40.50 46.62
N LEU A 183 25.74 -40.06 46.11
CA LEU A 183 26.98 -40.87 46.02
C LEU A 183 28.04 -40.32 46.99
#